data_AF-A0A4Q2YFE5-F1
#
_entry.id   AF-A0A4Q2YFE5-F1
#
_cell.length_a   1.000
_cell.length_b   1.000
_cell.length_c   1.000
_cell.angle_alpha   90.00
_cell.angle_beta   90.00
_cell.angle_gamma   90.00
#
_symmetry.space_group_name_H-M   'P 1'
#
loop_
_entity.id
_entity.type
_entity.pdbx_description
1 polymer ?
#
loop_
_entity_poly.entity_id
_entity_poly.type
_entity_poly.pdbx_seq_one_letter_code
_entity_poly.pdbx_strand_id
1 'polypeptide(L)'
;MSGWRRDAARLAAELLCRVSPAAADEVLDLRSALLNTGMTPGGLLRAFFAARNRLESEHYLLFFRLRRVLEPALGVEVSTVAGDRVRSAVDFRCSDPRQLVHALRRERFEHDLTVDRPEEVTVRFVWRFESEPSAPTQN
;
A
#
# COMPACT_ATOMS: atom_id res chain seq x y z
N MET A 1 18.62 -2.73 -0.21
CA MET A 1 17.28 -3.02 -0.78
C MET A 1 16.72 -4.24 -0.05
N SER A 2 15.53 -4.15 0.54
CA SER A 2 14.92 -5.26 1.29
C SER A 2 14.63 -6.46 0.37
N GLY A 3 14.65 -7.68 0.93
CA GLY A 3 14.41 -8.92 0.17
C GLY A 3 13.06 -8.91 -0.57
N TRP A 4 12.00 -8.48 0.12
CA TRP A 4 10.65 -8.40 -0.45
C TRP A 4 10.56 -7.47 -1.67
N ARG A 5 11.27 -6.33 -1.69
CA ARG A 5 11.27 -5.40 -2.84
C ARG A 5 11.88 -6.04 -4.06
N ARG A 6 12.99 -6.79 -3.87
CA ARG A 6 13.65 -7.50 -4.96
C ARG A 6 12.77 -8.61 -5.53
N ASP A 7 12.12 -9.38 -4.66
CA ASP A 7 11.20 -10.45 -5.08
C ASP A 7 9.99 -9.90 -5.83
N ALA A 8 9.38 -8.82 -5.32
CA ALA A 8 8.27 -8.15 -6.00
C ALA A 8 8.72 -7.56 -7.36
N ALA A 9 9.90 -6.94 -7.43
CA ALA A 9 10.43 -6.40 -8.69
C ALA A 9 10.72 -7.49 -9.72
N ARG A 10 11.16 -8.69 -9.28
CA ARG A 10 11.32 -9.85 -10.15
C ARG A 10 9.97 -10.33 -10.68
N LEU A 11 8.96 -10.44 -9.83
CA LEU A 11 7.60 -10.80 -10.27
C LEU A 11 7.02 -9.79 -11.27
N ALA A 12 7.26 -8.49 -11.05
CA ALA A 12 6.88 -7.45 -12.01
C ALA A 12 7.62 -7.59 -13.35
N ALA A 13 8.91 -7.97 -13.34
CA ALA A 13 9.65 -8.26 -14.56
C ALA A 13 9.10 -9.49 -15.31
N GLU A 14 8.72 -10.55 -14.58
CA GLU A 14 8.07 -11.72 -15.17
C GLU A 14 6.70 -11.37 -15.80
N LEU A 15 5.95 -10.46 -15.17
CA LEU A 15 4.71 -9.93 -15.72
C LEU A 15 4.94 -9.16 -17.02
N LEU A 16 5.97 -8.31 -17.10
CA LEU A 16 6.28 -7.55 -18.33
C LEU A 16 6.48 -8.43 -19.56
N CYS A 17 7.02 -9.63 -19.39
CA CYS A 17 7.22 -10.56 -20.51
C CYS A 17 5.93 -11.25 -20.99
N ARG A 18 4.80 -11.05 -20.31
CA ARG A 18 3.54 -11.79 -20.53
C ARG A 18 2.34 -10.90 -20.81
N VAL A 19 2.34 -9.69 -20.26
CA VAL A 19 1.24 -8.74 -20.35
C VAL A 19 1.07 -8.20 -21.76
N SER A 20 -0.15 -7.79 -22.09
CA SER A 20 -0.41 -7.06 -23.33
C SER A 20 0.38 -5.74 -23.36
N PRO A 21 0.67 -5.19 -24.56
CA PRO A 21 1.28 -3.86 -24.69
C PRO A 21 0.48 -2.78 -23.97
N ALA A 22 -0.85 -2.93 -23.89
CA ALA A 22 -1.69 -2.02 -23.15
C ALA A 22 -1.35 -2.01 -21.66
N ALA A 23 -1.08 -3.16 -21.02
CA ALA A 23 -0.76 -3.23 -19.59
C ALA A 23 0.74 -3.04 -19.27
N ALA A 24 1.60 -2.91 -20.29
CA ALA A 24 3.05 -2.86 -20.10
C ALA A 24 3.50 -1.63 -19.31
N ASP A 25 2.91 -0.46 -19.58
CA ASP A 25 3.26 0.80 -18.93
C ASP A 25 2.97 0.75 -17.42
N GLU A 26 1.79 0.27 -17.01
CA GLU A 26 1.47 0.17 -15.58
C GLU A 26 2.38 -0.82 -14.83
N VAL A 27 2.81 -1.90 -15.50
CA VAL A 27 3.74 -2.86 -14.91
C VAL A 27 5.16 -2.31 -14.84
N LEU A 28 5.58 -1.50 -15.83
CA LEU A 28 6.85 -0.78 -15.82
C LEU A 28 6.90 0.23 -14.69
N ASP A 29 5.82 0.99 -14.49
CA ASP A 29 5.67 1.94 -13.39
C ASP A 29 5.74 1.25 -12.03
N LEU A 30 5.03 0.13 -11.88
CA LEU A 30 5.07 -0.69 -10.67
C LEU A 30 6.47 -1.22 -10.39
N ARG A 31 7.15 -1.76 -11.41
CA ARG A 31 8.54 -2.23 -11.28
C ARG A 31 9.48 -1.09 -10.90
N SER A 32 9.34 0.08 -11.51
CA SER A 32 10.15 1.26 -11.21
C SER A 32 9.91 1.74 -9.78
N ALA A 33 8.67 1.72 -9.30
CA ALA A 33 8.32 2.04 -7.93
C ALA A 33 8.93 1.05 -6.92
N LEU A 34 8.96 -0.24 -7.24
CA LEU A 34 9.56 -1.29 -6.41
C LEU A 34 11.07 -1.12 -6.27
N LEU A 35 11.75 -0.74 -7.36
CA LEU A 35 13.20 -0.55 -7.40
C LEU A 35 13.66 0.78 -6.78
N ASN A 36 12.77 1.79 -6.73
CA ASN A 36 13.08 3.07 -6.10
C ASN A 36 13.02 2.98 -4.56
N THR A 37 14.18 3.06 -3.90
CA THR A 37 14.28 3.01 -2.43
C THR A 37 13.67 4.24 -1.74
N GLY A 38 13.58 5.37 -2.43
CA GLY A 38 12.89 6.58 -1.94
C GLY A 38 11.37 6.57 -2.17
N MET A 39 10.83 5.50 -2.77
CA MET A 39 9.39 5.39 -3.00
C MET A 39 8.63 5.34 -1.67
N THR A 40 7.55 6.12 -1.57
CA THR A 40 6.65 6.10 -0.41
C THR A 40 5.68 4.90 -0.47
N PRO A 41 5.16 4.42 0.68
CA PRO A 41 4.16 3.34 0.71
C PRO A 41 2.94 3.66 -0.15
N GLY A 42 2.42 4.89 -0.05
CA GLY A 42 1.27 5.34 -0.83
C GLY A 42 1.56 5.45 -2.32
N GLY A 43 2.80 5.80 -2.71
CA GLY A 43 3.24 5.80 -4.10
C GLY A 43 3.28 4.39 -4.69
N LEU A 44 3.87 3.44 -3.97
CA LEU A 44 3.89 2.03 -4.41
C LEU A 44 2.47 1.46 -4.49
N LEU A 45 1.62 1.75 -3.52
CA LEU A 45 0.24 1.27 -3.50
C LEU A 45 -0.56 1.80 -4.69
N ARG A 46 -0.38 3.09 -5.07
CA ARG A 46 -0.98 3.65 -6.29
C ARG A 46 -0.53 2.92 -7.55
N ALA A 47 0.77 2.67 -7.70
CA ALA A 47 1.29 1.92 -8.86
C ALA A 47 0.73 0.49 -8.90
N PHE A 48 0.60 -0.16 -7.74
CA PHE A 48 0.00 -1.48 -7.64
C PHE A 48 -1.47 -1.50 -8.09
N PHE A 49 -2.28 -0.54 -7.64
CA PHE A 49 -3.70 -0.47 -8.02
C PHE A 49 -3.90 -0.05 -9.48
N ALA A 50 -3.02 0.80 -10.04
CA ALA A 50 -3.04 1.11 -11.47
C ALA A 50 -2.84 -0.16 -12.31
N ALA A 51 -1.86 -0.99 -11.94
CA ALA A 51 -1.61 -2.27 -12.62
C ALA A 51 -2.72 -3.30 -12.39
N ARG A 52 -3.34 -3.32 -11.20
CA ARG A 52 -4.41 -4.29 -10.83
C ARG A 52 -5.52 -4.37 -11.87
N ASN A 53 -6.07 -3.23 -12.30
CA ASN A 53 -7.26 -3.21 -13.14
C ASN A 53 -7.08 -3.97 -14.46
N ARG A 54 -5.86 -3.98 -15.00
CA ARG A 54 -5.51 -4.73 -16.24
C ARG A 54 -4.99 -6.13 -15.94
N LEU A 55 -4.20 -6.28 -14.88
CA LEU A 55 -3.54 -7.56 -14.56
C LEU A 55 -4.48 -8.61 -13.96
N GLU A 56 -5.52 -8.20 -13.23
CA GLU A 56 -6.45 -9.13 -12.58
C GLU A 56 -7.22 -9.95 -13.62
N SER A 57 -7.54 -9.36 -14.79
CA SER A 57 -8.21 -10.04 -15.90
C SER A 57 -7.25 -10.83 -16.79
N GLU A 58 -6.05 -10.32 -17.07
CA GLU A 58 -5.10 -10.94 -18.02
C GLU A 58 -4.19 -12.00 -17.38
N HIS A 59 -3.74 -11.76 -16.14
CA HIS A 59 -2.69 -12.57 -15.48
C HIS A 59 -2.91 -12.74 -13.97
N TYR A 60 -4.11 -13.18 -13.59
CA TYR A 60 -4.55 -13.33 -12.21
C TYR A 60 -3.51 -13.99 -11.26
N LEU A 61 -2.92 -15.13 -11.66
CA LEU A 61 -1.99 -15.87 -10.78
C LEU A 61 -0.72 -15.10 -10.46
N LEU A 62 -0.11 -14.42 -11.44
CA LEU A 62 1.11 -13.64 -11.23
C LEU A 62 0.82 -12.37 -10.43
N PHE A 63 -0.30 -11.71 -10.73
CA PHE A 63 -0.79 -10.59 -9.95
C PHE A 63 -1.04 -10.98 -8.48
N PHE A 64 -1.69 -12.12 -8.23
CA PHE A 64 -1.94 -12.62 -6.88
C PHE A 64 -0.65 -12.91 -6.12
N ARG A 65 0.38 -13.47 -6.77
CA ARG A 65 1.71 -13.65 -6.16
C ARG A 65 2.34 -12.32 -5.78
N LEU A 66 2.27 -11.32 -6.66
CA LEU A 66 2.77 -9.98 -6.36
C LEU A 66 2.06 -9.37 -5.16
N ARG A 67 0.73 -9.47 -5.11
CA ARG A 67 -0.08 -9.03 -3.96
C ARG A 67 0.39 -9.67 -2.66
N ARG A 68 0.60 -11.00 -2.64
CA ARG A 68 1.06 -11.73 -1.45
C ARG A 68 2.45 -11.30 -0.96
N VAL A 69 3.33 -10.83 -1.83
CA VAL A 69 4.63 -10.29 -1.43
C VAL A 69 4.50 -8.88 -0.84
N LEU A 70 3.57 -8.08 -1.37
CA LEU A 70 3.34 -6.70 -0.96
C LEU A 70 2.51 -6.55 0.33
N GLU A 71 1.54 -7.43 0.52
CA GLU A 71 0.60 -7.41 1.64
C GLU A 71 1.26 -7.35 3.02
N PRO A 72 2.31 -8.13 3.32
CA PRO A 72 2.98 -8.02 4.61
C PRO A 72 3.89 -6.78 4.70
N ALA A 73 4.26 -6.16 3.57
CA ALA A 73 5.13 -4.99 3.54
C ALA A 73 4.40 -3.67 3.75
N LEU A 74 3.13 -3.61 3.37
CA LEU A 74 2.32 -2.40 3.37
C LEU A 74 1.32 -2.41 4.52
N GLY A 75 1.24 -1.29 5.22
CA GLY A 75 0.30 -1.07 6.31
C GLY A 75 -0.41 0.26 6.16
N VAL A 76 -1.44 0.42 6.97
CA VAL A 76 -2.10 1.69 7.15
C VAL A 76 -2.05 2.05 8.63
N GLU A 77 -1.73 3.30 8.91
CA GLU A 77 -1.82 3.93 10.22
C GLU A 77 -2.98 4.90 10.19
N VAL A 78 -3.93 4.70 11.10
CA VAL A 78 -5.06 5.58 11.33
C VAL A 78 -4.83 6.27 12.67
N SER A 79 -4.86 7.60 12.68
CA SER A 79 -4.63 8.40 13.87
C SER A 79 -5.67 9.50 14.03
N THR A 80 -6.02 9.81 15.27
CA THR A 80 -6.93 10.92 15.63
C THR A 80 -6.14 12.10 16.21
N VAL A 81 -6.79 13.27 16.31
CA VAL A 81 -6.20 14.47 16.94
C VAL A 81 -5.86 14.24 18.41
N ALA A 82 -6.63 13.38 19.10
CA ALA A 82 -6.40 12.97 20.48
C ALA A 82 -5.15 12.10 20.67
N GLY A 83 -4.49 11.69 19.58
CA GLY A 83 -3.22 10.96 19.61
C GLY A 83 -3.34 9.44 19.61
N ASP A 84 -4.55 8.87 19.55
CA ASP A 84 -4.71 7.42 19.36
C ASP A 84 -4.20 7.03 17.97
N ARG A 85 -3.48 5.91 17.89
CA ARG A 85 -2.85 5.40 16.66
C ARG A 85 -3.09 3.92 16.53
N VAL A 86 -3.80 3.54 15.47
CA VAL A 86 -4.07 2.15 15.12
C VAL A 86 -3.33 1.82 13.83
N ARG A 87 -2.53 0.76 13.86
CA ARG A 87 -1.88 0.21 12.67
C ARG A 87 -2.51 -1.11 12.26
N SER A 88 -2.79 -1.26 10.97
CA SER A 88 -3.33 -2.48 10.39
C SER A 88 -2.72 -2.80 9.02
N ALA A 89 -3.02 -3.98 8.50
CA ALA A 89 -2.69 -4.34 7.13
C ALA A 89 -3.51 -3.48 6.15
N VAL A 90 -2.94 -3.16 4.98
CA VAL A 90 -3.73 -2.59 3.88
C VAL A 90 -4.72 -3.66 3.38
N ASP A 91 -6.00 -3.30 3.24
CA ASP A 91 -6.96 -4.16 2.56
C ASP A 91 -6.79 -4.01 1.04
N PHE A 92 -6.21 -5.01 0.40
CA PHE A 92 -6.01 -5.05 -1.05
C PHE A 92 -7.27 -5.39 -1.85
N ARG A 93 -8.42 -5.63 -1.21
CA ARG A 93 -9.70 -5.82 -1.89
C ARG A 93 -10.23 -4.50 -2.45
N CYS A 94 -9.90 -3.36 -1.82
CA CYS A 94 -10.25 -2.03 -2.33
C CYS A 94 -9.68 -1.79 -3.73
N SER A 95 -10.42 -1.12 -4.61
CA SER A 95 -9.96 -0.89 -6.00
C SER A 95 -9.05 0.34 -6.15
N ASP A 96 -9.07 1.24 -5.16
CA ASP A 96 -8.37 2.53 -5.20
C ASP A 96 -7.91 2.93 -3.77
N PRO A 97 -6.66 3.42 -3.59
CA PRO A 97 -6.21 3.98 -2.32
C PRO A 97 -7.11 5.05 -1.72
N ARG A 98 -7.79 5.87 -2.54
CA ARG A 98 -8.69 6.91 -2.02
C ARG A 98 -9.93 6.30 -1.37
N GLN A 99 -10.49 5.27 -1.99
CA GLN A 99 -11.63 4.53 -1.40
C GLN A 99 -11.24 3.90 -0.07
N LEU A 100 -10.04 3.30 0.02
CA LEU A 100 -9.53 2.76 1.27
C LEU A 100 -9.38 3.83 2.36
N VAL A 101 -8.81 5.00 2.02
CA VAL A 101 -8.70 6.12 2.97
C VAL A 101 -10.07 6.59 3.44
N HIS A 102 -11.03 6.76 2.53
CA HIS A 102 -12.38 7.19 2.88
C HIS A 102 -13.09 6.17 3.78
N ALA A 103 -12.97 4.87 3.48
CA ALA A 103 -13.57 3.80 4.29
C ALA A 103 -13.00 3.80 5.72
N LEU A 104 -11.66 3.85 5.86
CA LEU A 104 -11.00 3.85 7.16
C LEU A 104 -11.30 5.11 7.98
N ARG A 105 -11.38 6.28 7.33
CA ARG A 105 -11.81 7.52 7.99
C ARG A 105 -13.21 7.40 8.55
N ARG A 106 -14.13 6.88 7.73
CA ARG A 106 -15.53 6.70 8.11
C ARG A 106 -15.67 5.71 9.26
N GLU A 107 -15.03 4.55 9.14
CA GLU A 107 -15.02 3.52 10.18
C GLU A 107 -14.48 4.08 11.51
N ARG A 108 -13.34 4.77 11.49
CA ARG A 108 -12.77 5.33 12.71
C ARG A 108 -13.67 6.40 13.35
N PHE A 109 -14.26 7.27 12.54
CA PHE A 109 -15.22 8.27 13.01
C PHE A 109 -16.48 7.62 13.62
N GLU A 110 -17.03 6.59 12.99
CA GLU A 110 -18.22 5.88 13.47
C GLU A 110 -17.96 5.13 14.79
N HIS A 111 -16.73 4.66 15.02
CA HIS A 111 -16.36 3.87 16.20
C HIS A 111 -15.81 4.69 17.38
N ASP A 112 -15.30 5.90 17.14
CA ASP A 112 -14.67 6.74 18.15
C ASP A 112 -15.52 7.97 18.46
N LEU A 113 -16.29 7.89 19.55
CA LEU A 113 -17.16 8.97 20.02
C LEU A 113 -16.39 10.24 20.46
N THR A 114 -15.06 10.19 20.52
CA THR A 114 -14.22 11.36 20.82
C THR A 114 -13.85 12.18 19.58
N VAL A 115 -14.20 11.69 18.39
CA VAL A 115 -13.96 12.35 17.12
C VAL A 115 -15.22 13.10 16.70
N ASP A 116 -15.16 14.43 16.66
CA ASP A 116 -16.33 15.25 16.32
C ASP A 116 -16.59 15.30 14.81
N ARG A 117 -15.53 15.10 14.02
CA ARG A 117 -15.54 15.23 12.56
C ARG A 117 -14.63 14.22 11.85
N PRO A 118 -15.01 13.68 10.68
CA PRO A 118 -14.16 12.76 9.91
C PRO A 118 -12.78 13.33 9.53
N GLU A 119 -12.67 14.65 9.39
CA GLU A 119 -11.43 15.34 9.04
C GLU A 119 -10.36 15.26 10.14
N GLU A 120 -10.76 14.98 11.38
CA GLU A 120 -9.87 14.75 12.52
C GLU A 120 -9.18 13.37 12.45
N VAL A 121 -9.64 12.51 11.53
CA VAL A 121 -9.02 11.21 11.24
C VAL A 121 -7.99 11.35 10.12
N THR A 122 -6.73 11.17 10.50
CA THR A 122 -5.61 11.07 9.57
C THR A 122 -5.33 9.61 9.21
N VAL A 123 -5.20 9.32 7.91
CA VAL A 123 -4.85 7.99 7.40
C VAL A 123 -3.56 8.10 6.62
N ARG A 124 -2.58 7.26 6.96
CA ARG A 124 -1.27 7.22 6.31
C ARG A 124 -0.91 5.80 5.92
N PHE A 125 -0.37 5.63 4.72
CA PHE A 125 0.26 4.37 4.34
C PHE A 125 1.67 4.31 4.91
N VAL A 126 2.02 3.18 5.51
CA VAL A 126 3.29 2.95 6.20
C VAL A 126 3.93 1.66 5.70
N TRP A 127 5.27 1.57 5.79
CA TRP A 127 5.96 0.30 5.67
C TRP A 127 5.80 -0.47 6.97
N ARG A 128 5.40 -1.73 6.92
CA ARG A 128 5.25 -2.58 8.13
C ARG A 128 6.56 -3.21 8.58
N PHE A 129 7.54 -3.28 7.68
CA PHE A 129 8.86 -3.84 7.96
C PHE A 129 9.90 -2.78 8.40
N GLU A 130 9.54 -1.50 8.42
CA GLU A 130 10.38 -0.46 9.02
C GLU A 130 9.90 -0.26 10.45
N SER A 131 10.75 -0.66 11.41
CA SER A 131 10.54 -0.41 12.83
C SER A 131 10.24 1.07 13.08
N GLU A 132 9.40 1.36 14.07
CA GLU A 132 9.19 2.75 14.52
C GLU A 132 10.53 3.44 14.77
N PRO A 133 10.67 4.73 14.44
CA PRO A 133 11.78 5.49 14.98
C PRO A 133 11.66 5.42 16.50
N SER A 134 12.61 4.70 17.13
CA SER A 134 12.73 4.64 18.58
C SER A 134 12.65 6.06 19.13
N ALA A 135 11.70 6.30 20.05
CA ALA A 135 11.61 7.58 20.74
C ALA A 135 12.99 7.93 21.32
N PRO A 136 13.42 9.21 21.25
CA PRO A 136 14.70 9.60 21.82
C PRO A 136 14.68 9.30 23.32
N THR A 137 15.56 8.42 23.76
CA THR A 137 15.86 8.21 25.17
C THR A 137 16.29 9.55 25.75
N GLN A 138 15.43 10.17 26.56
CA GLN A 138 15.82 11.31 27.38
C GLN A 138 16.75 10.77 28.47
N ASN A 139 18.04 11.14 28.39
CA ASN A 139 18.98 11.08 29.51
C ASN A 139 18.90 12.38 30.32
#